data_AF-A0A7S3WQ84-F1
#
_entry.id   AF-A0A7S3WQ84-F1
#
_cell.length_a   1.000
_cell.length_b   1.000
_cell.length_c   1.000
_cell.angle_alpha   90.00
_cell.angle_beta   90.00
_cell.angle_gamma   90.00
#
_symmetry.space_group_name_H-M   'P 1'
#
loop_
_entity.id
_entity.type
_entity.pdbx_description
1 polymer ?
#
loop_
_entity_poly.entity_id
_entity_poly.type
_entity_poly.pdbx_seq_one_letter_code
_entity_poly.pdbx_strand_id
1 'polypeptide(L)'
;ASASASAASSTAASSAAGSALFGGEFEFEVLTAKASRESVYQEAAFLHKPSRTLLLCDAVISTSAEPPPILLSEPEYRRALLYHARDDPLEKVEESPAVLRKGWERIALFANFFMPGSLVTLETGAWLSAAPRTPMPELGWGGVLPFSWKASTSKAFDAFSAGGRPAVAPIIQIILSRAPEQASAWVQRVASWDFVSVVPAHFDAPLAVGPKEFASTFDFLAKGTNEVRFCDEDVLFLREALEGLPPNLALFDTPLGSLRGQRCDL
;
A
#
# COMPACT_ATOMS: atom_id res chain seq x y z
N ALA A 1 -30.10 16.31 -39.85
CA ALA A 1 -28.67 16.06 -40.04
C ALA A 1 -28.13 15.42 -38.77
N SER A 2 -28.03 14.09 -38.77
CA SER A 2 -27.55 13.27 -37.67
C SER A 2 -26.03 13.29 -37.64
N ALA A 3 -25.42 13.80 -36.57
CA ALA A 3 -24.00 13.60 -36.31
C ALA A 3 -23.86 12.42 -35.34
N SER A 4 -23.53 11.25 -35.88
CA SER A 4 -23.09 10.10 -35.11
C SER A 4 -21.68 10.39 -34.59
N ALA A 5 -21.54 10.62 -33.29
CA ALA A 5 -20.24 10.57 -32.64
C ALA A 5 -19.85 9.09 -32.52
N SER A 6 -18.92 8.65 -33.36
CA SER A 6 -18.35 7.31 -33.26
C SER A 6 -17.55 7.23 -31.96
N ALA A 7 -18.03 6.43 -31.01
CA ALA A 7 -17.24 6.00 -29.88
C ALA A 7 -16.05 5.19 -30.40
N ALA A 8 -14.86 5.78 -30.37
CA ALA A 8 -13.62 5.06 -30.56
C ALA A 8 -13.47 4.08 -29.38
N SER A 9 -13.75 2.81 -29.66
CA SER A 9 -13.36 1.68 -28.84
C SER A 9 -11.84 1.74 -28.64
N SER A 10 -11.41 1.98 -27.39
CA SER A 10 -10.01 1.81 -26.98
C SER A 10 -9.71 0.32 -27.02
N THR A 11 -9.42 -0.16 -28.22
CA THR A 11 -8.88 -1.48 -28.46
C THR A 11 -7.57 -1.59 -27.68
N ALA A 12 -7.47 -2.67 -26.92
CA ALA A 12 -6.26 -3.10 -26.24
C ALA A 12 -5.06 -2.88 -27.16
N ALA A 13 -4.07 -2.11 -26.70
CA ALA A 13 -2.76 -2.08 -27.32
C ALA A 13 -2.15 -3.48 -27.15
N SER A 14 -2.52 -4.39 -28.05
CA SER A 14 -2.12 -5.78 -28.03
C SER A 14 -0.61 -5.89 -28.25
N SER A 15 0.08 -6.51 -27.30
CA SER A 15 1.28 -7.36 -27.31
C SER A 15 2.22 -7.48 -28.54
N ALA A 16 1.84 -7.12 -29.75
CA ALA A 16 2.66 -7.28 -30.96
C ALA A 16 3.77 -6.21 -31.10
N ALA A 17 3.57 -4.98 -30.59
CA ALA A 17 4.56 -3.91 -30.69
C ALA A 17 5.69 -3.99 -29.65
N GLY A 18 5.53 -4.83 -28.61
CA GLY A 18 6.46 -4.93 -27.47
C GLY A 18 7.58 -5.95 -27.63
N SER A 19 7.53 -6.84 -28.64
CA SER A 19 8.44 -8.00 -28.72
C SER A 19 9.92 -7.64 -28.93
N ALA A 20 10.22 -6.40 -29.36
CA ALA A 20 11.58 -5.88 -29.54
C ALA A 20 12.09 -5.05 -28.34
N LEU A 21 11.24 -4.71 -27.38
CA LEU A 21 11.66 -3.99 -26.17
C LEU A 21 12.39 -4.96 -25.22
N PHE A 22 13.40 -4.44 -24.51
CA PHE A 22 14.18 -5.20 -23.53
C PHE A 22 14.77 -6.52 -24.07
N GLY A 23 15.21 -6.51 -25.34
CA GLY A 23 15.78 -7.70 -25.98
C GLY A 23 14.78 -8.85 -26.19
N GLY A 24 13.49 -8.62 -26.01
CA GLY A 24 12.46 -9.66 -26.09
C GLY A 24 12.44 -10.61 -24.89
N GLU A 25 13.14 -10.29 -23.79
CA GLU A 25 13.18 -11.12 -22.57
C GLU A 25 11.95 -10.91 -21.67
N PHE A 26 11.24 -9.81 -21.86
CA PHE A 26 10.08 -9.45 -21.07
C PHE A 26 8.77 -9.67 -21.81
N GLU A 27 7.79 -10.21 -21.09
CA GLU A 27 6.37 -10.07 -21.41
C GLU A 27 5.77 -9.05 -20.45
N PHE A 28 4.82 -8.21 -20.89
CA PHE A 28 4.22 -7.22 -20.02
C PHE A 28 2.75 -7.01 -20.30
N GLU A 29 2.02 -6.57 -19.29
CA GLU A 29 0.60 -6.21 -19.36
C GLU A 29 0.35 -5.02 -18.44
N VAL A 30 -0.37 -4.02 -18.95
CA VAL A 30 -0.70 -2.82 -18.20
C VAL A 30 -2.20 -2.77 -17.92
N LEU A 31 -2.58 -2.81 -16.65
CA LEU A 31 -3.90 -2.44 -16.20
C LEU A 31 -4.08 -0.94 -16.36
N THR A 32 -5.22 -0.52 -16.88
CA THR A 32 -5.66 0.89 -16.84
C THR A 32 -7.00 0.94 -16.13
N ALA A 33 -7.04 1.57 -14.96
CA ALA A 33 -8.23 1.73 -14.14
C ALA A 33 -8.58 3.21 -14.02
N LYS A 34 -9.73 3.60 -14.57
CA LYS A 34 -10.22 4.98 -14.46
C LYS A 34 -11.06 5.13 -13.18
N ALA A 35 -10.43 5.62 -12.11
CA ALA A 35 -11.06 5.74 -10.79
C ALA A 35 -11.85 7.03 -10.61
N SER A 36 -11.53 8.10 -11.35
CA SER A 36 -12.24 9.38 -11.30
C SER A 36 -12.32 10.04 -12.68
N ARG A 37 -12.91 11.24 -12.74
CA ARG A 37 -13.03 12.00 -13.99
C ARG A 37 -11.66 12.36 -14.59
N GLU A 38 -10.75 12.84 -13.76
CA GLU A 38 -9.44 13.37 -14.15
C GLU A 38 -8.27 12.45 -13.78
N SER A 39 -8.49 11.38 -13.02
CA SER A 39 -7.44 10.44 -12.62
C SER A 39 -7.60 9.06 -13.28
N VAL A 40 -6.49 8.57 -13.81
CA VAL A 40 -6.33 7.22 -14.33
C VAL A 40 -5.16 6.59 -13.60
N TYR A 41 -5.40 5.43 -13.00
CA TYR A 41 -4.36 4.59 -12.42
C TYR A 41 -3.88 3.57 -13.43
N GLN A 42 -2.59 3.27 -13.41
CA GLN A 42 -2.00 2.21 -14.20
C GLN A 42 -1.16 1.30 -13.30
N GLU A 43 -1.29 -0.01 -13.51
CA GLU A 43 -0.41 -1.02 -12.91
C GLU A 43 0.26 -1.78 -14.04
N ALA A 44 1.58 -1.90 -14.01
CA ALA A 44 2.34 -2.56 -15.06
C ALA A 44 3.00 -3.82 -14.49
N ALA A 45 2.62 -4.97 -15.04
CA ALA A 45 3.25 -6.24 -14.76
C ALA A 45 4.30 -6.54 -15.82
N PHE A 46 5.50 -6.92 -15.41
CA PHE A 46 6.54 -7.40 -16.31
C PHE A 46 7.01 -8.79 -15.89
N LEU A 47 6.84 -9.78 -16.75
CA LEU A 47 7.45 -11.09 -16.60
C LEU A 47 8.82 -11.09 -17.25
N HIS A 48 9.88 -11.19 -16.47
CA HIS A 48 11.19 -11.58 -16.97
C HIS A 48 11.21 -13.09 -17.24
N LYS A 49 11.07 -13.48 -18.52
CA LYS A 49 10.90 -14.88 -18.92
C LYS A 49 12.07 -15.79 -18.50
N PRO A 50 13.36 -15.39 -18.66
CA PRO A 50 14.48 -16.25 -18.31
C PRO A 50 14.55 -16.62 -16.81
N SER A 51 14.29 -15.66 -15.92
CA SER A 51 14.31 -15.92 -14.46
C SER A 51 12.96 -16.35 -13.90
N ARG A 52 11.89 -16.29 -14.70
CA ARG A 52 10.50 -16.53 -14.26
C ARG A 52 10.12 -15.63 -13.08
N THR A 53 10.48 -14.35 -13.18
CA THR A 53 10.22 -13.33 -12.15
C THR A 53 9.21 -12.32 -12.65
N LEU A 54 8.14 -12.12 -11.89
CA LEU A 54 7.16 -11.08 -12.10
C LEU A 54 7.59 -9.81 -11.36
N LEU A 55 7.74 -8.70 -12.06
CA LEU A 55 7.92 -7.37 -11.50
C LEU A 55 6.55 -6.67 -11.47
N LEU A 56 6.22 -6.03 -10.35
CA LEU A 56 4.99 -5.25 -10.15
C LEU A 56 5.36 -3.86 -9.64
N CYS A 57 4.56 -2.86 -10.01
CA CYS A 57 4.74 -1.49 -9.54
C CYS A 57 4.08 -1.30 -8.17
N ASP A 58 2.79 -0.98 -8.15
CA ASP A 58 2.13 -0.37 -6.98
C ASP A 58 1.07 -1.27 -6.34
N ALA A 59 0.52 -2.23 -7.08
CA ALA A 59 -0.66 -2.97 -6.64
C ALA A 59 -0.40 -3.88 -5.45
N VAL A 60 0.71 -4.63 -5.46
CA VAL A 60 1.01 -5.66 -4.45
C VAL A 60 2.10 -5.18 -3.51
N ILE A 61 1.87 -5.36 -2.22
CA ILE A 61 2.81 -5.10 -1.14
C ILE A 61 2.99 -6.35 -0.28
N SER A 62 4.15 -6.49 0.35
CA SER A 62 4.42 -7.50 1.36
C SER A 62 5.34 -6.93 2.42
N THR A 63 5.01 -7.11 3.69
CA THR A 63 5.76 -6.48 4.78
C THR A 63 6.13 -7.50 5.85
N SER A 64 7.41 -7.59 6.16
CA SER A 64 7.98 -8.45 7.17
C SER A 64 8.07 -7.73 8.51
N ALA A 65 8.19 -8.51 9.59
CA ALA A 65 8.29 -7.96 10.94
C ALA A 65 9.60 -7.20 11.20
N GLU A 66 10.64 -7.45 10.40
CA GLU A 66 11.93 -6.81 10.57
C GLU A 66 12.02 -5.56 9.70
N PRO A 67 12.63 -4.46 10.19
CA PRO A 67 12.90 -3.30 9.36
C PRO A 67 13.78 -3.70 8.16
N PRO A 68 13.49 -3.19 6.95
CA PRO A 68 14.33 -3.44 5.79
C PRO A 68 15.80 -3.05 6.05
N PRO A 69 16.79 -3.80 5.54
CA PRO A 69 18.21 -3.53 5.81
C PRO A 69 18.65 -2.10 5.52
N ILE A 70 18.06 -1.45 4.51
CA ILE A 70 18.34 -0.04 4.20
C ILE A 70 18.02 0.88 5.38
N LEU A 71 16.94 0.63 6.13
CA LEU A 71 16.59 1.43 7.31
C LEU A 71 17.57 1.26 8.49
N LEU A 72 18.39 0.22 8.46
CA LEU A 72 19.41 -0.07 9.47
C LEU A 72 20.81 0.36 9.03
N SER A 73 20.99 0.65 7.75
CA SER A 73 22.31 0.86 7.13
C SER A 73 23.01 2.14 7.55
N GLU A 74 22.25 3.20 7.88
CA GLU A 74 22.80 4.50 8.22
C GLU A 74 22.12 5.10 9.47
N PRO A 75 22.84 5.93 10.26
CA PRO A 75 22.25 6.61 11.42
C PRO A 75 21.02 7.45 11.08
N GLU A 76 20.98 8.09 9.90
CA GLU A 76 19.85 8.92 9.48
C GLU A 76 18.57 8.10 9.26
N TYR A 77 18.67 6.90 8.70
CA TYR A 77 17.50 6.04 8.51
C TYR A 77 17.03 5.41 9.82
N ARG A 78 17.96 5.00 10.69
CA ARG A 78 17.62 4.52 12.04
C ARG A 78 16.93 5.60 12.86
N ARG A 79 17.25 6.87 12.63
CA ARG A 79 16.58 8.01 13.27
C ARG A 79 15.07 8.01 13.03
N ALA A 80 14.61 7.64 11.83
CA ALA A 80 13.19 7.54 11.53
C ALA A 80 12.51 6.42 12.35
N LEU A 81 13.17 5.26 12.48
CA LEU A 81 12.68 4.17 13.33
C LEU A 81 12.57 4.62 14.79
N LEU A 82 13.60 5.27 15.33
CA LEU A 82 13.59 5.79 16.71
C LEU A 82 12.53 6.86 16.93
N TYR A 83 12.33 7.75 15.94
CA TYR A 83 11.30 8.79 15.96
C TYR A 83 9.90 8.17 16.10
N HIS A 84 9.58 7.17 15.28
CA HIS A 84 8.28 6.49 15.33
C HIS A 84 8.12 5.55 16.52
N ALA A 85 9.21 5.06 17.12
CA ALA A 85 9.15 4.19 18.30
C ALA A 85 8.73 4.91 19.60
N ARG A 86 8.74 6.25 19.62
CA ARG A 86 8.30 7.05 20.77
C ARG A 86 6.80 6.93 21.02
N ASP A 87 6.44 6.81 22.29
CA ASP A 87 5.07 6.88 22.80
C ASP A 87 4.73 8.28 23.31
N ASP A 88 5.73 9.07 23.71
CA ASP A 88 5.54 10.43 24.24
C ASP A 88 6.60 11.42 23.70
N PRO A 89 6.23 12.70 23.42
CA PRO A 89 7.18 13.72 22.95
C PRO A 89 8.37 13.99 23.89
N LEU A 90 8.23 13.74 25.19
CA LEU A 90 9.28 13.90 26.21
C LEU A 90 10.01 12.60 26.54
N GLU A 91 9.66 11.50 25.87
CA GLU A 91 10.33 10.21 26.03
C GLU A 91 11.76 10.25 25.46
N LYS A 92 12.70 9.69 26.23
CA LYS A 92 14.01 9.30 25.71
C LYS A 92 13.95 7.83 25.30
N VAL A 93 14.16 7.55 24.01
CA VAL A 93 14.19 6.19 23.48
C VAL A 93 15.62 5.71 23.35
N GLU A 94 15.90 4.51 23.87
CA GLU A 94 17.18 3.84 23.72
C GLU A 94 17.14 2.84 22.57
N GLU A 95 18.14 2.89 21.69
CA GLU A 95 18.17 2.01 20.52
C GLU A 95 18.34 0.54 20.95
N SER A 96 17.43 -0.30 20.46
CA SER A 96 17.51 -1.75 20.57
C SER A 96 16.79 -2.41 19.38
N PRO A 97 17.05 -3.69 19.07
CA PRO A 97 16.32 -4.39 18.01
C PRO A 97 14.79 -4.39 18.21
N ALA A 98 14.32 -4.40 19.46
CA ALA A 98 12.88 -4.32 19.76
C ALA A 98 12.31 -2.92 19.46
N VAL A 99 13.05 -1.86 19.82
CA VAL A 99 12.66 -0.47 19.55
C VAL A 99 12.64 -0.17 18.05
N LEU A 100 13.64 -0.65 17.31
CA LEU A 100 13.70 -0.46 15.85
C LEU A 100 12.53 -1.17 15.15
N ARG A 101 12.18 -2.38 15.59
CA ARG A 101 10.96 -3.08 15.14
C ARG A 101 9.69 -2.32 15.47
N LYS A 102 9.54 -1.84 16.70
CA LYS A 102 8.40 -1.00 17.12
C LYS A 102 8.24 0.23 16.22
N GLY A 103 9.34 0.91 15.88
CA GLY A 103 9.36 2.02 14.93
C GLY A 103 8.94 1.61 13.52
N TRP A 104 9.41 0.45 13.06
CA TRP A 104 9.05 -0.11 11.76
C TRP A 104 7.57 -0.45 11.62
N GLU A 105 6.99 -1.14 12.62
CA GLU A 105 5.56 -1.48 12.64
C GLU A 105 4.71 -0.23 12.41
N ARG A 106 5.06 0.85 13.10
CA ARG A 106 4.39 2.15 13.03
C ARG A 106 4.58 2.85 11.70
N ILE A 107 5.79 2.85 11.14
CA ILE A 107 6.06 3.40 9.81
C ILE A 107 5.26 2.64 8.75
N ALA A 108 5.25 1.32 8.80
CA ALA A 108 4.56 0.50 7.83
C ALA A 108 3.04 0.72 7.86
N LEU A 109 2.43 0.80 9.06
CA LEU A 109 1.02 1.14 9.21
C LEU A 109 0.74 2.57 8.75
N PHE A 110 1.53 3.56 9.19
CA PHE A 110 1.36 4.96 8.79
C PHE A 110 1.45 5.14 7.27
N ALA A 111 2.44 4.53 6.62
CA ALA A 111 2.65 4.66 5.18
C ALA A 111 1.49 4.08 4.34
N ASN A 112 0.81 3.04 4.83
CA ASN A 112 -0.26 2.38 4.09
C ASN A 112 -1.66 2.92 4.41
N PHE A 113 -1.86 3.47 5.61
CA PHE A 113 -3.19 3.89 6.10
C PHE A 113 -3.31 5.40 6.35
N PHE A 114 -2.19 6.12 6.37
CA PHE A 114 -2.02 7.52 6.80
C PHE A 114 -2.40 7.78 8.27
N MET A 115 -3.62 7.44 8.67
CA MET A 115 -4.12 7.51 10.05
C MET A 115 -4.66 6.14 10.46
N PRO A 116 -3.79 5.14 10.72
CA PRO A 116 -4.22 3.82 11.16
C PRO A 116 -4.96 3.90 12.50
N GLY A 117 -5.81 2.91 12.81
CA GLY A 117 -6.70 2.95 13.97
C GLY A 117 -5.97 2.91 15.32
N SER A 118 -4.71 2.49 15.32
CA SER A 118 -3.82 2.52 16.48
C SER A 118 -3.03 3.83 16.65
N LEU A 119 -3.07 4.75 15.68
CA LEU A 119 -2.45 6.07 15.81
C LEU A 119 -3.37 7.01 16.60
N VAL A 120 -2.77 7.79 17.50
CA VAL A 120 -3.47 8.76 18.35
C VAL A 120 -2.92 10.14 18.05
N THR A 121 -3.71 11.01 17.43
CA THR A 121 -3.33 12.41 17.25
C THR A 121 -3.28 13.12 18.59
N LEU A 122 -2.18 13.81 18.88
CA LEU A 122 -2.04 14.61 20.09
C LEU A 122 -2.58 16.02 19.85
N GLU A 123 -3.13 16.62 20.91
CA GLU A 123 -3.55 18.02 20.90
C GLU A 123 -2.38 18.95 20.55
N THR A 124 -2.63 19.94 19.69
CA THR A 124 -1.61 20.86 19.17
C THR A 124 -0.78 21.54 20.26
N GLY A 125 -1.44 22.00 21.33
CA GLY A 125 -0.74 22.63 22.45
C GLY A 125 0.15 21.65 23.24
N ALA A 126 -0.22 20.37 23.29
CA ALA A 126 0.53 19.36 24.02
C ALA A 126 1.88 19.11 23.35
N TRP A 127 1.91 18.77 22.06
CA TRP A 127 3.16 18.45 21.38
C TRP A 127 4.01 19.69 21.04
N LEU A 128 3.41 20.85 20.75
CA LEU A 128 4.18 22.09 20.53
C LEU A 128 4.90 22.55 21.81
N SER A 129 4.23 22.47 22.96
CA SER A 129 4.87 22.83 24.23
C SER A 129 5.93 21.82 24.68
N ALA A 130 5.83 20.57 24.22
CA ALA A 130 6.78 19.51 24.54
C ALA A 130 8.04 19.53 23.65
N ALA A 131 7.89 19.89 22.36
CA ALA A 131 8.99 19.89 21.39
C ALA A 131 10.29 20.58 21.89
N PRO A 132 10.30 21.83 22.41
CA PRO A 132 11.53 22.46 22.89
C PRO A 132 12.10 21.86 24.19
N ARG A 133 11.36 20.95 24.84
CA ARG A 133 11.73 20.29 26.11
C ARG A 133 12.12 18.83 25.91
N THR A 134 12.04 18.30 24.68
CA THR A 134 12.35 16.89 24.43
C THR A 134 13.82 16.59 24.79
N PRO A 135 14.12 15.41 25.33
CA PRO A 135 15.51 14.97 25.49
C PRO A 135 16.16 14.52 24.18
N MET A 136 15.39 14.44 23.08
CA MET A 136 15.82 13.92 21.77
C MET A 136 15.49 14.91 20.63
N PRO A 137 16.00 16.16 20.63
CA PRO A 137 15.64 17.19 19.65
C PRO A 137 16.05 16.86 18.21
N GLU A 138 17.04 15.97 18.05
CA GLU A 138 17.44 15.40 16.77
C GLU A 138 16.34 14.53 16.15
N LEU A 139 15.42 13.98 16.95
CA LEU A 139 14.27 13.21 16.48
C LEU A 139 13.08 14.14 16.17
N GLY A 140 12.88 14.43 14.88
CA GLY A 140 11.68 15.08 14.35
C GLY A 140 11.70 16.60 14.41
N TRP A 141 12.25 17.27 13.38
CA TRP A 141 12.21 18.73 13.17
C TRP A 141 12.29 19.60 14.45
N GLY A 142 13.22 19.28 15.37
CA GLY A 142 13.36 19.97 16.65
C GLY A 142 12.50 19.42 17.79
N GLY A 143 12.24 18.11 17.81
CA GLY A 143 11.48 17.43 18.86
C GLY A 143 9.97 17.36 18.64
N VAL A 144 9.47 17.83 17.50
CA VAL A 144 8.04 17.76 17.14
C VAL A 144 7.61 16.31 17.03
N LEU A 145 6.57 15.92 17.78
CA LEU A 145 5.93 14.61 17.69
C LEU A 145 4.42 14.79 17.87
N PRO A 146 3.63 14.90 16.78
CA PRO A 146 2.21 15.26 16.85
C PRO A 146 1.27 14.08 17.09
N PHE A 147 1.81 12.88 17.32
CA PHE A 147 1.03 11.66 17.50
C PHE A 147 1.68 10.73 18.51
N SER A 148 0.87 9.86 19.09
CA SER A 148 1.24 8.71 19.90
C SER A 148 0.59 7.45 19.30
N TRP A 149 0.72 6.32 19.98
CA TRP A 149 0.29 5.01 19.49
C TRP A 149 -0.33 4.19 20.62
N LYS A 150 -1.39 3.45 20.30
CA LYS A 150 -2.05 2.54 21.25
C LYS A 150 -1.20 1.31 21.51
N ALA A 151 -1.42 0.66 22.66
CA ALA A 151 -0.79 -0.63 22.97
C ALA A 151 -1.18 -1.75 21.97
N SER A 152 -2.27 -1.57 21.23
CA SER A 152 -2.78 -2.47 20.20
C SER A 152 -2.04 -2.37 18.85
N THR A 153 -1.05 -1.48 18.69
CA THR A 153 -0.34 -1.29 17.41
C THR A 153 0.27 -2.58 16.87
N SER A 154 0.91 -3.41 17.69
CA SER A 154 1.49 -4.67 17.19
C SER A 154 0.42 -5.65 16.72
N LYS A 155 -0.79 -5.65 17.31
CA LYS A 155 -1.93 -6.43 16.81
C LYS A 155 -2.38 -5.95 15.43
N ALA A 156 -2.46 -4.62 15.23
CA ALA A 156 -2.77 -4.03 13.93
C ALA A 156 -1.70 -4.41 12.89
N PHE A 157 -0.42 -4.34 13.28
CA PHE A 157 0.69 -4.75 12.42
C PHE A 157 0.67 -6.25 12.10
N ASP A 158 0.33 -7.13 13.03
CA ASP A 158 0.19 -8.57 12.75
C ASP A 158 -0.90 -8.84 11.72
N ALA A 159 -2.04 -8.14 11.83
CA ALA A 159 -3.12 -8.21 10.83
C ALA A 159 -2.68 -7.65 9.47
N PHE A 160 -1.86 -6.59 9.44
CA PHE A 160 -1.32 -5.95 8.24
C PHE A 160 -0.17 -6.72 7.57
N SER A 161 0.82 -7.19 8.30
CA SER A 161 1.95 -7.94 7.77
C SER A 161 1.53 -9.37 7.41
N ALA A 162 0.70 -9.98 8.26
CA ALA A 162 0.29 -11.37 8.18
C ALA A 162 1.44 -12.35 7.87
N GLY A 163 2.60 -12.08 8.48
CA GLY A 163 3.83 -12.86 8.28
C GLY A 163 4.46 -12.70 6.89
N GLY A 164 4.36 -11.51 6.27
CA GLY A 164 4.87 -11.25 4.93
C GLY A 164 3.99 -11.87 3.84
N ARG A 165 2.69 -12.04 4.09
CA ARG A 165 1.77 -12.50 3.06
C ARG A 165 1.41 -11.31 2.15
N PRO A 166 1.58 -11.44 0.82
CA PRO A 166 1.27 -10.33 -0.06
C PRO A 166 -0.20 -9.92 0.02
N ALA A 167 -0.46 -8.63 -0.19
CA ALA A 167 -1.78 -8.05 -0.24
C ALA A 167 -1.83 -6.93 -1.27
N VAL A 168 -3.02 -6.57 -1.72
CA VAL A 168 -3.20 -5.33 -2.48
C VAL A 168 -3.06 -4.15 -1.52
N ALA A 169 -2.29 -3.13 -1.91
CA ALA A 169 -2.22 -1.89 -1.13
C ALA A 169 -3.62 -1.29 -0.97
N PRO A 170 -4.05 -0.87 0.24
CA PRO A 170 -5.44 -0.51 0.50
C PRO A 170 -5.92 0.68 -0.36
N ILE A 171 -5.05 1.67 -0.59
CA ILE A 171 -5.36 2.80 -1.48
C ILE A 171 -5.53 2.35 -2.95
N ILE A 172 -4.77 1.34 -3.38
CA ILE A 172 -4.90 0.78 -4.71
C ILE A 172 -6.17 -0.06 -4.81
N GLN A 173 -6.54 -0.82 -3.77
CA GLN A 173 -7.79 -1.58 -3.76
C GLN A 173 -9.03 -0.67 -3.92
N ILE A 174 -9.02 0.52 -3.30
CA ILE A 174 -10.05 1.56 -3.52
C ILE A 174 -10.15 1.92 -5.01
N ILE A 175 -9.02 2.05 -5.71
CA ILE A 175 -9.01 2.36 -7.14
C ILE A 175 -9.51 1.16 -7.95
N LEU A 176 -8.98 -0.04 -7.70
CA LEU A 176 -9.35 -1.25 -8.44
C LEU A 176 -10.82 -1.60 -8.31
N SER A 177 -11.44 -1.30 -7.16
CA SER A 177 -12.87 -1.55 -6.94
C SER A 177 -13.77 -0.77 -7.91
N ARG A 178 -13.28 0.28 -8.56
CA ARG A 178 -14.01 1.12 -9.54
C ARG A 178 -13.82 0.68 -10.99
N ALA A 179 -12.87 -0.21 -11.23
CA ALA A 179 -12.64 -0.85 -12.52
C ALA A 179 -12.48 -2.37 -12.33
N PRO A 180 -13.44 -3.06 -11.67
CA PRO A 180 -13.26 -4.44 -11.22
C PRO A 180 -13.15 -5.42 -12.39
N GLU A 181 -13.79 -5.12 -13.52
CA GLU A 181 -13.72 -5.92 -14.75
C GLU A 181 -12.32 -5.86 -15.37
N GLN A 182 -11.76 -4.65 -15.51
CA GLN A 182 -10.42 -4.42 -16.03
C GLN A 182 -9.37 -5.03 -15.10
N ALA A 183 -9.53 -4.83 -13.78
CA ALA A 183 -8.65 -5.42 -12.77
C ALA A 183 -8.70 -6.95 -12.84
N SER A 184 -9.89 -7.56 -12.93
CA SER A 184 -10.04 -9.02 -13.01
C SER A 184 -9.40 -9.59 -14.27
N ALA A 185 -9.60 -8.94 -15.41
CA ALA A 185 -9.01 -9.36 -16.68
C ALA A 185 -7.47 -9.28 -16.64
N TRP A 186 -6.93 -8.22 -16.03
CA TRP A 186 -5.49 -8.07 -15.84
C TRP A 186 -4.93 -9.15 -14.91
N VAL A 187 -5.55 -9.39 -13.75
CA VAL A 187 -5.14 -10.46 -12.81
C VAL A 187 -5.14 -11.82 -13.51
N GLN A 188 -6.20 -12.15 -14.26
CA GLN A 188 -6.28 -13.42 -15.00
C GLN A 188 -5.18 -13.55 -16.05
N ARG A 189 -4.85 -12.47 -16.76
CA ARG A 189 -3.76 -12.48 -17.74
C ARG A 189 -2.41 -12.66 -17.07
N VAL A 190 -2.09 -11.88 -16.06
CA VAL A 190 -0.82 -11.98 -15.33
C VAL A 190 -0.68 -13.35 -14.68
N ALA A 191 -1.75 -13.88 -14.07
CA ALA A 191 -1.76 -15.20 -13.46
C ALA A 191 -1.70 -16.36 -14.49
N SER A 192 -1.84 -16.10 -15.78
CA SER A 192 -1.63 -17.11 -16.83
C SER A 192 -0.16 -17.33 -17.17
N TRP A 193 0.72 -16.44 -16.72
CA TRP A 193 2.16 -16.52 -16.92
C TRP A 193 2.84 -17.49 -15.96
N ASP A 194 4.00 -17.99 -16.36
CA ASP A 194 4.75 -19.01 -15.62
C ASP A 194 5.89 -18.42 -14.77
N PHE A 195 5.55 -17.62 -13.75
CA PHE A 195 6.52 -17.10 -12.77
C PHE A 195 6.57 -17.92 -11.48
N VAL A 196 7.71 -17.87 -10.80
CA VAL A 196 7.94 -18.51 -9.49
C VAL A 196 8.37 -17.52 -8.41
N SER A 197 8.54 -16.25 -8.79
CA SER A 197 8.93 -15.17 -7.89
C SER A 197 8.25 -13.88 -8.30
N VAL A 198 7.87 -13.08 -7.32
CA VAL A 198 7.32 -11.73 -7.51
C VAL A 198 8.24 -10.71 -6.85
N VAL A 199 8.53 -9.61 -7.52
CA VAL A 199 9.28 -8.47 -7.02
C VAL A 199 8.35 -7.24 -7.11
N PRO A 200 7.63 -6.90 -6.02
CA PRO A 200 6.91 -5.64 -5.96
C PRO A 200 7.89 -4.46 -5.85
N ALA A 201 7.47 -3.25 -6.27
CA ALA A 201 8.28 -2.05 -6.09
C ALA A 201 8.27 -1.54 -4.64
N HIS A 202 7.33 -2.01 -3.82
CA HIS A 202 7.12 -1.58 -2.44
C HIS A 202 7.34 -2.71 -1.44
N PHE A 203 8.11 -2.40 -0.39
CA PHE A 203 8.40 -3.28 0.76
C PHE A 203 9.21 -4.55 0.41
N ASP A 204 8.86 -5.71 0.97
CA ASP A 204 9.66 -6.93 0.86
C ASP A 204 9.73 -7.43 -0.59
N ALA A 205 10.94 -7.71 -1.04
CA ALA A 205 11.22 -8.37 -2.30
C ALA A 205 12.57 -9.10 -2.24
N PRO A 206 12.77 -10.19 -3.01
CA PRO A 206 11.76 -10.91 -3.78
C PRO A 206 10.84 -11.77 -2.90
N LEU A 207 9.65 -12.08 -3.43
CA LEU A 207 8.65 -12.94 -2.82
C LEU A 207 8.63 -14.30 -3.54
N ALA A 208 8.63 -15.40 -2.78
CA ALA A 208 8.46 -16.75 -3.31
C ALA A 208 6.97 -17.06 -3.53
N VAL A 209 6.41 -16.45 -4.57
CA VAL A 209 4.97 -16.42 -4.87
C VAL A 209 4.78 -16.83 -6.33
N GLY A 210 3.90 -17.81 -6.58
CA GLY A 210 3.51 -18.24 -7.91
C GLY A 210 2.21 -17.58 -8.38
N PRO A 211 1.71 -17.95 -9.57
CA PRO A 211 0.55 -17.29 -10.18
C PRO A 211 -0.74 -17.47 -9.38
N LYS A 212 -0.90 -18.61 -8.70
CA LYS A 212 -2.06 -18.90 -7.86
C LYS A 212 -2.06 -18.01 -6.60
N GLU A 213 -0.92 -17.93 -5.91
CA GLU A 213 -0.77 -17.09 -4.72
C GLU A 213 -0.92 -15.61 -5.08
N PHE A 214 -0.35 -15.17 -6.21
CA PHE A 214 -0.57 -13.83 -6.75
C PHE A 214 -2.06 -13.55 -7.01
N ALA A 215 -2.77 -14.42 -7.74
CA ALA A 215 -4.18 -14.20 -8.01
C ALA A 215 -5.02 -14.10 -6.71
N SER A 216 -4.66 -14.89 -5.68
CA SER A 216 -5.36 -14.88 -4.40
C SER A 216 -5.26 -13.56 -3.63
N THR A 217 -4.25 -12.72 -3.92
CA THR A 217 -4.16 -11.38 -3.30
C THR A 217 -5.31 -10.47 -3.76
N PHE A 218 -5.93 -10.79 -4.90
CA PHE A 218 -7.03 -10.05 -5.51
C PHE A 218 -8.40 -10.73 -5.34
N ASP A 219 -8.55 -11.69 -4.41
CA ASP A 219 -9.79 -12.45 -4.20
C ASP A 219 -11.04 -11.58 -3.98
N PHE A 220 -10.88 -10.34 -3.52
CA PHE A 220 -11.94 -9.35 -3.36
C PHE A 220 -12.70 -9.10 -4.68
N LEU A 221 -12.01 -9.17 -5.82
CA LEU A 221 -12.60 -9.05 -7.15
C LEU A 221 -13.55 -10.23 -7.45
N ALA A 222 -13.11 -11.45 -7.16
CA ALA A 222 -13.92 -12.66 -7.36
C ALA A 222 -15.11 -12.75 -6.40
N LYS A 223 -14.93 -12.25 -5.16
CA LYS A 223 -16.01 -12.19 -4.15
C LYS A 223 -17.03 -11.09 -4.44
N GLY A 224 -16.70 -10.11 -5.27
CA GLY A 224 -17.56 -8.96 -5.51
C GLY A 224 -17.67 -8.02 -4.29
N THR A 225 -16.69 -8.04 -3.38
CA THR A 225 -16.70 -7.26 -2.14
C THR A 225 -15.40 -6.48 -1.97
N ASN A 226 -15.47 -5.26 -1.46
CA ASN A 226 -14.28 -4.45 -1.18
C ASN A 226 -13.70 -4.74 0.21
N GLU A 227 -13.45 -6.02 0.49
CA GLU A 227 -12.93 -6.49 1.77
C GLU A 227 -11.41 -6.55 1.76
N VAL A 228 -10.78 -6.06 2.82
CA VAL A 228 -9.35 -6.24 3.09
C VAL A 228 -9.15 -7.16 4.28
N ARG A 229 -7.97 -7.78 4.37
CA ARG A 229 -7.56 -8.56 5.55
C ARG A 229 -7.14 -7.71 6.74
N PHE A 230 -6.99 -6.40 6.56
CA PHE A 230 -6.55 -5.45 7.58
C PHE A 230 -7.69 -5.17 8.58
N CYS A 231 -7.35 -4.50 9.67
CA CYS A 231 -8.36 -4.03 10.62
C CYS A 231 -9.26 -2.96 10.00
N ASP A 232 -10.57 -2.97 10.28
CA ASP A 232 -11.49 -1.94 9.75
C ASP A 232 -11.09 -0.55 10.26
N GLU A 233 -10.61 -0.48 11.51
CA GLU A 233 -10.12 0.73 12.13
C GLU A 233 -8.91 1.34 11.40
N ASP A 234 -8.08 0.52 10.73
CA ASP A 234 -6.93 1.01 9.96
C ASP A 234 -7.34 1.60 8.60
N VAL A 235 -8.43 1.10 7.99
CA VAL A 235 -8.92 1.62 6.71
C VAL A 235 -10.01 2.69 6.85
N LEU A 236 -10.43 2.99 8.08
CA LEU A 236 -11.49 3.97 8.36
C LEU A 236 -11.15 5.34 7.78
N PHE A 237 -9.95 5.86 8.04
CA PHE A 237 -9.51 7.15 7.52
C PHE A 237 -9.52 7.17 5.99
N LEU A 238 -9.03 6.11 5.34
CA LEU A 238 -9.04 6.01 3.88
C LEU A 238 -10.46 6.08 3.32
N ARG A 239 -11.43 5.45 4.00
CA ARG A 239 -12.86 5.47 3.63
C ARG A 239 -13.46 6.86 3.80
N GLU A 240 -13.26 7.50 4.95
CA GLU A 240 -13.80 8.84 5.24
C GLU A 240 -13.18 9.92 4.35
N ALA A 241 -11.88 9.82 4.06
CA ALA A 241 -11.17 10.78 3.21
C ALA A 241 -11.74 10.86 1.79
N LEU A 242 -12.44 9.82 1.31
CA LEU A 242 -13.10 9.84 -0.01
C LEU A 242 -14.23 10.87 -0.10
N GLU A 243 -14.91 11.15 1.01
CA GLU A 243 -16.04 12.09 1.05
C GLU A 243 -15.57 13.55 0.93
N GLY A 244 -14.33 13.83 1.35
CA GLY A 244 -13.73 15.17 1.32
C GLY A 244 -13.00 15.52 0.02
N LEU A 245 -12.98 14.63 -0.98
CA LEU A 245 -12.27 14.88 -2.24
C LEU A 245 -12.95 15.99 -3.05
N PRO A 246 -12.18 16.90 -3.68
CA PRO A 246 -12.75 17.91 -4.56
C PRO A 246 -13.45 17.24 -5.76
N PRO A 247 -14.47 17.87 -6.36
CA PRO A 247 -15.32 17.22 -7.38
C PRO A 247 -14.59 16.63 -8.59
N ASN A 248 -13.40 17.14 -8.92
CA ASN A 248 -12.60 16.65 -10.02
C ASN A 248 -11.76 15.40 -9.67
N LEU A 249 -11.43 15.22 -8.39
CA LEU A 249 -10.75 14.04 -7.85
C LEU A 249 -11.71 13.03 -7.23
N ALA A 250 -12.97 13.41 -7.00
CA ALA A 250 -14.01 12.52 -6.50
C ALA A 250 -14.06 11.23 -7.31
N LEU A 251 -13.88 10.12 -6.61
CA LEU A 251 -13.84 8.82 -7.24
C LEU A 251 -15.25 8.38 -7.65
N PHE A 252 -15.37 7.58 -8.71
CA PHE A 252 -16.64 7.00 -9.12
C PHE A 252 -17.21 6.04 -8.07
N ASP A 253 -18.50 5.73 -8.19
CA ASP A 253 -19.11 4.67 -7.39
C ASP A 253 -18.48 3.31 -7.73
N THR A 254 -18.44 2.44 -6.73
CA THR A 254 -17.87 1.09 -6.83
C THR A 254 -18.97 0.06 -6.63
N PRO A 255 -19.11 -0.95 -7.52
CA PRO A 255 -20.07 -2.03 -7.32
C PRO A 255 -19.67 -2.97 -6.18
N LEU A 256 -18.42 -2.90 -5.70
CA LEU A 256 -17.91 -3.77 -4.62
C LEU A 256 -18.26 -3.27 -3.20
N GLY A 257 -18.94 -2.11 -3.10
CA GLY A 257 -19.21 -1.43 -1.84
C GLY A 257 -18.00 -0.71 -1.24
N SER A 258 -18.16 -0.20 -0.02
CA SER A 258 -17.12 0.52 0.72
C SER A 258 -15.98 -0.41 1.15
N LEU A 259 -14.76 0.14 1.19
CA LEU A 259 -13.60 -0.53 1.75
C LEU A 259 -13.87 -0.88 3.21
N ARG A 260 -13.69 -2.15 3.57
CA ARG A 260 -13.91 -2.63 4.93
C ARG A 260 -12.93 -3.72 5.34
N GLY A 261 -12.48 -3.64 6.58
CA GLY A 261 -11.64 -4.64 7.22
C GLY A 261 -12.42 -5.51 8.19
N GLN A 262 -11.69 -6.32 8.97
CA GLN A 262 -12.26 -7.01 10.12
C GLN A 262 -12.16 -6.11 11.35
N ARG A 263 -13.18 -6.12 12.22
CA ARG A 263 -13.10 -5.37 13.48
C ARG A 263 -12.00 -5.96 14.36
N CYS A 264 -11.04 -5.14 14.76
CA CYS A 264 -9.89 -5.57 15.54
C CYS A 264 -9.90 -5.05 16.98
N ASP A 265 -10.81 -4.14 17.35
CA ASP A 265 -10.86 -3.51 18.68
C ASP A 265 -9.51 -2.83 19.02
N LEU A 266 -9.05 -1.96 18.11
CA LEU A 266 -7.79 -1.22 18.22
C LEU A 266 -7.85 -0.07 19.23
#